data_AF-A0A3S1F5C1-F1
#
_entry.id   AF-A0A3S1F5C1-F1
#
_cell.length_a   1.000
_cell.length_b   1.000
_cell.length_c   1.000
_cell.angle_alpha   90.00
_cell.angle_beta   90.00
_cell.angle_gamma   90.00
#
_symmetry.space_group_name_H-M   'P 1'
#
loop_
_entity.id
_entity.type
_entity.pdbx_description
1 polymer ?
#
loop_
_entity_poly.entity_id
_entity_poly.type
_entity_poly.pdbx_seq_one_letter_code
_entity_poly.pdbx_strand_id
1 'polypeptide(L)' 'MMLIRTYVTASAIEGVGVFAAEPIGKGASIWRLDPDFD' A
#
# COMPACT_ATOMS: atom_id res chain seq x y z
N MET A 1 7.57 3.98 3.50
CA MET A 1 7.92 3.53 2.14
C MET A 1 7.12 2.30 1.72
N MET A 2 6.46 2.36 0.56
CA MET A 2 5.76 1.20 -0.04
C MET A 2 6.78 0.22 -0.64
N LEU A 3 6.61 -1.07 -0.37
CA LEU A 3 7.55 -2.13 -0.80
C LEU A 3 7.01 -3.00 -1.95
N ILE A 4 5.73 -2.82 -2.29
CA ILE A 4 5.04 -3.52 -3.37
C ILE A 4 4.45 -2.50 -4.34
N ARG A 5 4.09 -2.95 -5.55
CA ARG A 5 3.37 -2.12 -6.50
C ARG A 5 1.97 -1.84 -5.97
N THR A 6 1.65 -0.57 -5.84
CA THR A 6 0.33 -0.10 -5.41
C THR A 6 -0.25 0.88 -6.41
N TYR A 7 -1.57 1.00 -6.39
CA TYR A 7 -2.27 2.08 -7.08
C TYR A 7 -3.29 2.72 -6.14
N VAL A 8 -3.69 3.93 -6.51
CA VAL A 8 -4.56 4.78 -5.71
C VAL A 8 -5.87 4.99 -6.45
N THR A 9 -7.00 4.79 -5.77
CA THR A 9 -8.34 5.05 -6.32
C THR A 9 -9.34 5.39 -5.21
N ALA A 10 -10.57 5.73 -5.57
CA ALA A 10 -11.64 6.01 -4.63
C ALA A 10 -11.90 4.78 -3.72
N SER A 11 -11.89 5.00 -2.41
CA SER A 11 -12.19 3.97 -1.42
C SER A 11 -13.71 3.80 -1.30
N ALA A 12 -14.16 2.56 -1.13
CA ALA A 12 -15.56 2.28 -0.81
C ALA A 12 -15.92 2.63 0.65
N ILE A 13 -14.93 2.91 1.51
CA ILE A 13 -15.13 3.30 2.91
C ILE A 13 -15.25 4.83 3.00
N GLU A 14 -14.17 5.54 2.66
CA GLU A 14 -14.09 7.00 2.69
C GLU A 14 -12.86 7.47 1.90
N GLY A 15 -13.01 8.56 1.14
CA GLY A 15 -11.91 9.23 0.44
C GLY A 15 -11.18 8.33 -0.57
N VAL A 16 -9.87 8.20 -0.37
CA VAL A 16 -8.93 7.54 -1.29
C VAL A 16 -8.28 6.34 -0.61
N GLY A 17 -8.22 5.21 -1.31
CA GLY A 17 -7.59 3.98 -0.85
C GLY A 17 -6.31 3.64 -1.62
N VAL A 18 -5.45 2.86 -0.98
CA VAL A 18 -4.25 2.26 -1.58
C VAL A 18 -4.50 0.76 -1.78
N PHE A 19 -4.30 0.27 -3.00
CA PHE A 19 -4.64 -1.09 -3.40
C PHE A 19 -3.42 -1.81 -3.99
N ALA A 20 -3.37 -3.13 -3.81
CA ALA A 20 -2.30 -3.97 -4.34
C ALA A 20 -2.42 -4.13 -5.86
N ALA A 21 -1.34 -3.88 -6.59
CA ALA A 21 -1.28 -4.12 -8.03
C ALA A 21 -0.73 -5.52 -8.38
N GLU A 22 -0.45 -6.35 -7.38
CA GLU A 22 0.11 -7.68 -7.54
C GLU A 22 -0.33 -8.64 -6.40
N PRO A 23 -0.27 -9.97 -6.60
CA PRO A 23 -0.58 -10.94 -5.55
C PRO A 23 0.33 -10.77 -4.33
N ILE A 24 -0.24 -10.76 -3.12
CA ILE A 24 0.50 -10.63 -1.87
C ILE A 24 0.48 -11.96 -1.14
N GLY A 25 1.66 -12.54 -0.92
CA GLY A 25 1.82 -13.74 -0.09
C GLY A 25 1.58 -13.46 1.40
N LYS A 26 1.10 -14.46 2.14
CA LYS A 26 0.94 -14.36 3.59
C LYS A 26 2.28 -14.00 4.25
N GLY A 27 2.28 -12.96 5.09
CA GLY A 27 3.48 -12.49 5.80
C GLY A 27 4.39 -11.55 5.01
N ALA A 28 4.03 -11.21 3.78
CA ALA A 28 4.78 -10.21 3.01
C ALA A 28 4.69 -8.82 3.66
N SER A 29 5.81 -8.09 3.65
CA SER A 29 5.86 -6.69 4.09
C SER A 29 5.37 -5.78 2.97
N ILE A 30 4.32 -5.01 3.24
CA ILE A 30 3.65 -4.15 2.24
C ILE A 30 4.22 -2.72 2.29
N TRP A 31 4.40 -2.22 3.51
CA TRP A 31 4.91 -0.88 3.78
C TRP A 31 5.74 -0.93 5.06
N ARG A 32 6.74 -0.06 5.13
CA ARG A 32 7.54 0.16 6.33
C ARG A 32 7.69 1.64 6.55
N LEU A 33 7.55 2.10 7.79
CA LEU A 33 7.88 3.48 8.14
C LEU A 33 9.37 3.73 7.91
N ASP A 34 9.66 4.73 7.10
CA ASP A 34 10.98 5.29 6.89
C ASP A 34 10.95 6.77 7.32
N PRO A 35 11.48 7.10 8.51
CA PRO A 35 11.37 8.44 9.10
C PRO A 35 11.94 9.58 8.25
N ASP A 36 12.82 9.26 7.30
CA ASP A 36 13.43 10.24 6.43
C ASP A 36 12.56 10.54 5.19
N PHE A 37 11.57 9.69 4.90
CA PHE A 37 10.76 9.76 3.67
C PHE A 37 9.24 9.78 3.88
N ASP A 38 8.72 9.21 4.97
CA ASP A 38 7.30 9.24 5.34
C ASP A 38 7.00 10.35 6.36
#